data_AF-A0A8D0K6X7-F1
#
_entry.id   AF-A0A8D0K6X7-F1
#
_cell.length_a   1.000
_cell.length_b   1.000
_cell.length_c   1.000
_cell.angle_alpha   90.00
_cell.angle_beta   90.00
_cell.angle_gamma   90.00
#
_symmetry.space_group_name_H-M   'P 1'
#
loop_
_entity.id
_entity.type
_entity.pdbx_description
1 polymer ?
#
loop_
_entity_poly.entity_id
_entity_poly.type
_entity_poly.pdbx_seq_one_letter_code
_entity_poly.pdbx_strand_id
1 'polypeptide(L)'
;MERPELEASSDDAMDSFLEKFQSQPYSGGFHEDQWEEEFEKIPLFMKKAPSEIDPKENPDLACLQSIIFDEERSPEEQAKTYKDEGNDYFKEKDYKKAVISYTEGLKKKCADPDLNAVLYTNRAAAQYYLGNFRSALNDVTAARKLKPCHLKAIVRGALCHLELKNYGEAVNWCDEGLQIDATEKKLLEMRAKADKLKARSIRLVSEAAGEDEDSASEGLGELFLNGLSSENPYGARLSVDDQGRLSWPVLFLYPEYAQSDFISAFHEDSRFIDHLMVMFGETPSWDLEQKYCPDNLEVYFEDEDRAELYQVPPKSTLLQVLQHPRYSVKALTPAFLVCVGSSAFCRNYLRGRKVHQIK
;
A
#
# COMPACT_ATOMS: atom_id res chain seq x y z
N MET A 1 8.72 -10.84 -70.54
CA MET A 1 8.00 -12.10 -70.32
C MET A 1 8.66 -12.72 -69.10
N GLU A 2 8.02 -12.86 -67.94
CA GLU A 2 6.59 -12.76 -67.61
C GLU A 2 6.36 -12.13 -66.21
N ARG A 3 5.22 -11.44 -66.06
CA ARG A 3 4.33 -11.53 -64.88
C ARG A 3 3.30 -12.64 -65.22
N PRO A 4 2.58 -13.24 -64.28
CA PRO A 4 2.32 -12.81 -62.90
C PRO A 4 3.17 -13.68 -61.92
N GLU A 5 2.88 -13.97 -60.65
CA GLU A 5 1.69 -13.83 -59.79
C GLU A 5 2.03 -13.32 -58.38
N LEU A 6 0.99 -12.88 -57.68
CA LEU A 6 0.87 -12.56 -56.26
C LEU A 6 -0.50 -13.09 -55.82
N GLU A 7 -0.73 -13.23 -54.51
CA GLU A 7 -2.04 -13.49 -53.88
C GLU A 7 -2.64 -14.90 -54.06
N ALA A 8 -2.18 -15.84 -53.24
CA ALA A 8 -2.88 -17.09 -52.91
C ALA A 8 -2.56 -17.55 -51.47
N SER A 9 -2.89 -16.71 -50.46
CA SER A 9 -2.85 -17.13 -49.04
C SER A 9 -3.58 -16.19 -48.03
N SER A 10 -4.25 -15.13 -48.49
CA SER A 10 -4.98 -14.21 -47.59
C SER A 10 -6.40 -14.69 -47.32
N ASP A 11 -7.12 -15.10 -48.37
CA ASP A 11 -8.56 -15.37 -48.28
C ASP A 11 -8.86 -16.66 -47.52
N ASP A 12 -8.16 -17.78 -47.80
CA ASP A 12 -8.33 -19.03 -47.01
C ASP A 12 -8.07 -18.84 -45.50
N ALA A 13 -7.14 -17.96 -45.15
CA ALA A 13 -6.81 -17.63 -43.76
C ALA A 13 -7.87 -16.69 -43.12
N MET A 14 -8.44 -15.78 -43.91
CA MET A 14 -9.55 -14.93 -43.52
C MET A 14 -10.84 -15.75 -43.34
N ASP A 15 -11.12 -16.69 -44.23
CA ASP A 15 -12.29 -17.57 -44.20
C ASP A 15 -12.22 -18.52 -42.99
N SER A 16 -11.06 -19.14 -42.73
CA SER A 16 -10.82 -19.92 -41.49
C SER A 16 -10.89 -19.07 -40.20
N PHE A 17 -10.72 -17.75 -40.30
CA PHE A 17 -10.92 -16.83 -39.18
C PHE A 17 -12.40 -16.47 -39.02
N LEU A 18 -13.10 -16.19 -40.12
CA LEU A 18 -14.53 -15.87 -40.16
C LEU A 18 -15.42 -17.08 -39.79
N GLU A 19 -15.00 -18.32 -40.08
CA GLU A 19 -15.67 -19.53 -39.59
C GLU A 19 -15.80 -19.56 -38.06
N LYS A 20 -14.85 -18.99 -37.32
CA LYS A 20 -14.90 -18.89 -35.85
C LYS A 20 -15.94 -17.88 -35.35
N PHE A 21 -16.44 -17.02 -36.23
CA PHE A 21 -17.49 -16.02 -35.97
C PHE A 21 -18.80 -16.35 -36.70
N GLN A 22 -18.92 -17.52 -37.33
CA GLN A 22 -20.22 -18.00 -37.80
C GLN A 22 -21.14 -18.17 -36.59
N SER A 23 -22.13 -17.28 -36.49
CA SER A 23 -23.17 -17.38 -35.48
C SER A 23 -23.92 -18.69 -35.70
N GLN A 24 -23.74 -19.66 -34.79
CA GLN A 24 -24.66 -20.78 -34.73
C GLN A 24 -26.07 -20.22 -34.53
N PRO A 25 -27.08 -20.68 -35.28
CA PRO A 25 -28.45 -20.28 -35.00
C PRO A 25 -28.76 -20.65 -33.54
N TYR A 26 -29.35 -19.71 -32.80
CA TYR A 26 -29.58 -19.83 -31.36
C TYR A 26 -30.45 -21.07 -31.06
N SER A 27 -29.79 -22.17 -30.70
CA SER A 27 -30.38 -23.50 -30.53
C SER A 27 -30.93 -23.74 -29.11
N GLY A 28 -30.67 -22.81 -28.19
CA GLY A 28 -31.26 -22.75 -26.84
C GLY A 28 -32.55 -21.92 -26.79
N GLY A 29 -33.26 -21.76 -27.90
CA GLY A 29 -34.59 -21.18 -27.93
C GLY A 29 -35.60 -22.09 -27.24
N PHE A 30 -36.52 -21.51 -26.46
CA PHE A 30 -37.66 -22.26 -25.91
C PHE A 30 -38.41 -22.94 -27.06
N HIS A 31 -38.61 -24.25 -26.97
CA HIS A 31 -39.42 -24.97 -27.95
C HIS A 31 -40.87 -24.50 -27.86
N GLU A 32 -41.50 -24.19 -29.00
CA GLU A 32 -42.89 -23.67 -29.06
C GLU A 32 -43.93 -24.61 -28.44
N ASP A 33 -43.60 -25.90 -28.26
CA ASP A 33 -44.45 -26.90 -27.61
C ASP A 33 -44.23 -27.02 -26.09
N GLN A 34 -43.11 -26.50 -25.54
CA GLN A 34 -42.70 -26.66 -24.14
C GLN A 34 -42.42 -25.34 -23.40
N TRP A 35 -42.56 -24.19 -24.08
CA TRP A 35 -42.25 -22.88 -23.51
C TRP A 35 -43.03 -22.58 -22.22
N GLU A 36 -44.28 -23.04 -22.08
CA GLU A 36 -45.04 -22.84 -20.82
C GLU A 36 -44.39 -23.57 -19.64
N GLU A 37 -43.90 -24.80 -19.85
CA GLU A 37 -43.24 -25.59 -18.79
C GLU A 37 -41.88 -25.01 -18.42
N GLU A 38 -41.12 -24.51 -19.40
CA GLU A 38 -39.83 -23.84 -19.14
C GLU A 38 -40.02 -22.46 -18.49
N PHE A 39 -41.05 -21.69 -18.87
CA PHE A 39 -41.40 -20.43 -18.19
C PHE A 39 -41.91 -20.68 -16.76
N GLU A 40 -42.65 -21.76 -16.52
CA GLU A 40 -43.04 -22.15 -15.16
C GLU A 40 -41.86 -22.59 -14.26
N LYS A 41 -40.65 -22.82 -14.81
CA LYS A 41 -39.42 -22.97 -14.01
C LYS A 41 -38.71 -21.65 -13.69
N ILE A 42 -39.03 -20.57 -14.40
CA ILE A 42 -38.43 -19.25 -14.18
C ILE A 42 -39.21 -18.52 -13.08
N PRO A 43 -38.57 -18.08 -11.97
CA PRO A 43 -39.27 -17.47 -10.84
C PRO A 43 -40.18 -16.27 -11.18
N LEU A 44 -39.82 -15.51 -12.22
CA LEU A 44 -40.58 -14.34 -12.68
C LEU A 44 -41.90 -14.69 -13.39
N PHE A 45 -42.03 -15.90 -13.92
CA PHE A 45 -43.16 -16.35 -14.74
C PHE A 45 -43.93 -17.53 -14.12
N MET A 46 -43.51 -18.00 -12.96
CA MET A 46 -44.21 -19.01 -12.16
C MET A 46 -45.65 -18.61 -11.84
N LYS A 47 -46.61 -19.42 -12.31
CA LYS A 47 -48.04 -19.24 -11.99
C LYS A 47 -48.33 -19.55 -10.51
N LYS A 48 -47.48 -20.36 -9.85
CA LYS A 48 -47.55 -20.72 -8.42
C LYS A 48 -46.15 -20.98 -7.88
N ALA A 49 -45.83 -20.47 -6.68
CA ALA A 49 -44.61 -20.85 -5.98
C ALA A 49 -44.74 -22.26 -5.37
N PRO A 50 -43.69 -23.10 -5.42
CA PRO A 50 -43.68 -24.38 -4.71
C PRO A 50 -43.64 -24.17 -3.18
N SER A 51 -44.22 -25.12 -2.43
CA SER A 51 -44.35 -25.01 -0.96
C SER A 51 -43.04 -25.27 -0.20
N GLU A 52 -42.13 -26.04 -0.80
CA GLU A 52 -40.75 -26.24 -0.34
C GLU A 52 -39.84 -26.05 -1.56
N ILE A 53 -38.74 -25.33 -1.39
CA ILE A 53 -37.77 -25.02 -2.45
C ILE A 53 -36.51 -25.84 -2.21
N ASP A 54 -36.22 -26.80 -3.09
CA ASP A 54 -34.93 -27.51 -3.09
C ASP A 54 -33.88 -26.66 -3.83
N PRO A 55 -32.78 -26.25 -3.17
CA PRO A 55 -31.69 -25.49 -3.81
C PRO A 55 -30.99 -26.19 -4.98
N LYS A 56 -31.13 -27.52 -5.12
CA LYS A 56 -30.56 -28.29 -6.23
C LYS A 56 -31.44 -28.28 -7.48
N GLU A 57 -32.75 -28.31 -7.30
CA GLU A 57 -33.72 -28.31 -8.40
C GLU A 57 -34.04 -26.89 -8.88
N ASN A 58 -34.11 -25.91 -7.97
CA ASN A 58 -34.49 -24.53 -8.28
C ASN A 58 -33.55 -23.52 -7.60
N PRO A 59 -32.29 -23.38 -8.08
CA PRO A 59 -31.30 -22.48 -7.47
C PRO A 59 -31.73 -21.00 -7.48
N ASP A 60 -32.42 -20.54 -8.53
CA ASP A 60 -32.88 -19.15 -8.64
C ASP A 60 -34.00 -18.83 -7.66
N LEU A 61 -34.93 -19.76 -7.43
CA LEU A 61 -35.93 -19.64 -6.36
C LEU A 61 -35.27 -19.63 -4.98
N ALA A 62 -34.29 -20.50 -4.73
CA ALA A 62 -33.58 -20.54 -3.46
C ALA A 62 -32.81 -19.24 -3.20
N CYS A 63 -32.21 -18.65 -4.24
CA CYS A 63 -31.58 -17.34 -4.20
C CYS A 63 -32.58 -16.23 -3.84
N LEU A 64 -33.69 -16.12 -4.58
CA LEU A 64 -34.75 -15.13 -4.29
C LEU A 64 -35.37 -15.33 -2.90
N GLN A 65 -35.61 -16.56 -2.48
CA GLN A 65 -36.12 -16.91 -1.16
C GLN A 65 -35.13 -16.46 -0.06
N SER A 66 -33.83 -16.68 -0.26
CA SER A 66 -32.80 -16.23 0.68
C SER A 66 -32.71 -14.70 0.78
N ILE A 67 -32.89 -13.99 -0.34
CA ILE A 67 -32.94 -12.51 -0.37
C ILE A 67 -34.17 -12.00 0.39
N ILE A 68 -35.35 -12.57 0.11
CA ILE A 68 -36.62 -12.18 0.76
C ILE A 68 -36.54 -12.40 2.28
N PHE A 69 -36.05 -13.56 2.73
CA PHE A 69 -35.89 -13.82 4.16
C PHE A 69 -34.74 -13.03 4.81
N ASP A 70 -33.78 -12.50 4.06
CA ASP A 70 -32.75 -11.62 4.64
C ASP A 70 -33.33 -10.23 4.97
N GLU A 71 -34.38 -9.76 4.29
CA GLU A 71 -35.11 -8.55 4.70
C GLU A 71 -35.96 -8.77 5.96
N GLU A 72 -36.51 -9.99 6.17
CA GLU A 72 -37.31 -10.35 7.35
C GLU A 72 -36.47 -10.67 8.61
N ARG A 73 -35.17 -10.95 8.46
CA ARG A 73 -34.25 -11.20 9.59
C ARG A 73 -34.08 -9.98 10.49
N SER A 74 -33.71 -10.22 11.75
CA SER A 74 -33.38 -9.11 12.66
C SER A 74 -32.20 -8.27 12.13
N PRO A 75 -32.15 -6.96 12.40
CA PRO A 75 -31.00 -6.12 12.03
C PRO A 75 -29.66 -6.65 12.55
N GLU A 76 -29.67 -7.32 13.71
CA GLU A 76 -28.53 -8.00 14.32
C GLU A 76 -28.06 -9.22 13.52
N GLU A 77 -28.97 -10.00 12.94
CA GLU A 77 -28.64 -11.14 12.07
C GLU A 77 -28.14 -10.67 10.71
N GLN A 78 -28.83 -9.71 10.08
CA GLN A 78 -28.35 -9.09 8.83
C GLN A 78 -26.93 -8.51 9.01
N ALA A 79 -26.69 -7.77 10.09
CA ALA A 79 -25.36 -7.24 10.42
C ALA A 79 -24.30 -8.34 10.68
N LYS A 80 -24.70 -9.53 11.18
CA LYS A 80 -23.81 -10.69 11.29
C LYS A 80 -23.47 -11.30 9.93
N THR A 81 -24.46 -11.45 9.04
CA THR A 81 -24.26 -11.93 7.65
C THR A 81 -23.20 -11.08 6.94
N TYR A 82 -23.41 -9.75 6.88
CA TYR A 82 -22.45 -8.82 6.27
C TYR A 82 -21.07 -8.80 6.94
N LYS A 83 -21.02 -9.03 8.27
CA LYS A 83 -19.76 -9.17 9.01
C LYS A 83 -19.03 -10.46 8.60
N ASP A 84 -19.73 -11.55 8.32
CA ASP A 84 -19.11 -12.81 7.88
C ASP A 84 -18.73 -12.79 6.40
N GLU A 85 -19.57 -12.24 5.50
CA GLU A 85 -19.19 -11.94 4.10
C GLU A 85 -17.94 -11.06 4.02
N GLY A 86 -17.90 -9.97 4.80
CA GLY A 86 -16.74 -9.09 4.87
C GLY A 86 -15.49 -9.81 5.40
N ASN A 87 -15.64 -10.80 6.30
CA ASN A 87 -14.52 -11.62 6.76
C ASN A 87 -14.02 -12.54 5.62
N ASP A 88 -14.89 -13.04 4.76
CA ASP A 88 -14.52 -13.91 3.64
C ASP A 88 -13.80 -13.13 2.54
N TYR A 89 -14.33 -11.99 2.10
CA TYR A 89 -13.60 -11.08 1.20
C TYR A 89 -12.24 -10.63 1.78
N PHE A 90 -12.16 -10.46 3.10
CA PHE A 90 -10.90 -10.13 3.76
C PHE A 90 -9.88 -11.29 3.72
N LYS A 91 -10.32 -12.55 3.81
CA LYS A 91 -9.44 -13.73 3.61
C LYS A 91 -8.96 -13.83 2.16
N GLU A 92 -9.83 -13.51 1.20
CA GLU A 92 -9.52 -13.44 -0.24
C GLU A 92 -8.61 -12.26 -0.61
N LYS A 93 -8.36 -11.33 0.33
CA LYS A 93 -7.64 -10.05 0.15
C LYS A 93 -8.36 -9.05 -0.75
N ASP A 94 -9.64 -9.25 -1.06
CA ASP A 94 -10.49 -8.22 -1.68
C ASP A 94 -10.96 -7.21 -0.63
N TYR A 95 -10.01 -6.38 -0.19
CA TYR A 95 -10.27 -5.38 0.84
C TYR A 95 -11.32 -4.34 0.41
N LYS A 96 -11.50 -4.11 -0.90
CA LYS A 96 -12.53 -3.18 -1.42
C LYS A 96 -13.92 -3.73 -1.17
N LYS A 97 -14.20 -5.00 -1.53
CA LYS A 97 -15.48 -5.64 -1.21
C LYS A 97 -15.70 -5.79 0.29
N ALA A 98 -14.65 -6.17 1.05
CA ALA A 98 -14.74 -6.26 2.51
C ALA A 98 -15.21 -4.94 3.15
N VAL A 99 -14.66 -3.78 2.74
CA VAL A 99 -15.12 -2.45 3.20
C VAL A 99 -16.60 -2.22 2.90
N ILE A 100 -17.10 -2.65 1.74
CA ILE A 100 -18.50 -2.50 1.34
C ILE A 100 -19.38 -3.36 2.24
N SER A 101 -19.13 -4.66 2.36
CA SER A 101 -19.91 -5.56 3.23
C SER A 101 -19.97 -5.04 4.68
N TYR A 102 -18.84 -4.68 5.30
CA TYR A 102 -18.85 -4.11 6.65
C TYR A 102 -19.64 -2.79 6.75
N THR A 103 -19.70 -2.01 5.67
CA THR A 103 -20.49 -0.76 5.62
C THR A 103 -21.98 -1.03 5.51
N GLU A 104 -22.41 -2.03 4.74
CA GLU A 104 -23.81 -2.49 4.72
C GLU A 104 -24.22 -3.06 6.09
N GLY A 105 -23.37 -3.86 6.74
CA GLY A 105 -23.60 -4.33 8.10
C GLY A 105 -23.82 -3.19 9.11
N LEU A 106 -23.01 -2.14 9.06
CA LEU A 106 -23.17 -0.95 9.89
C LEU A 106 -24.43 -0.13 9.54
N LYS A 107 -24.86 -0.10 8.27
CA LYS A 107 -26.09 0.58 7.84
C LYS A 107 -27.36 -0.06 8.40
N LYS A 108 -27.34 -1.35 8.75
CA LYS A 108 -28.49 -2.03 9.40
C LYS A 108 -28.79 -1.49 10.81
N LYS A 109 -27.89 -0.73 11.43
CA LYS A 109 -28.08 -0.09 12.76
C LYS A 109 -28.53 -1.08 13.85
N CYS A 110 -27.88 -2.24 13.92
CA CYS A 110 -28.12 -3.19 15.01
C CYS A 110 -27.90 -2.52 16.38
N ALA A 111 -28.70 -2.91 17.38
CA ALA A 111 -28.66 -2.34 18.73
C ALA A 111 -27.46 -2.86 19.56
N ASP A 112 -26.78 -3.92 19.09
CA ASP A 112 -25.64 -4.55 19.75
C ASP A 112 -24.35 -3.69 19.60
N PRO A 113 -23.83 -3.09 20.69
CA PRO A 113 -22.61 -2.28 20.62
C PRO A 113 -21.35 -3.12 20.39
N ASP A 114 -21.35 -4.39 20.77
CA ASP A 114 -20.20 -5.30 20.59
C ASP A 114 -20.07 -5.70 19.12
N LEU A 115 -21.19 -6.05 18.46
CA LEU A 115 -21.22 -6.34 17.03
C LEU A 115 -20.80 -5.11 16.21
N ASN A 116 -21.32 -3.92 16.54
CA ASN A 116 -20.90 -2.67 15.90
C ASN A 116 -19.40 -2.38 16.11
N ALA A 117 -18.87 -2.56 17.32
CA ALA A 117 -17.44 -2.36 17.58
C ALA A 117 -16.55 -3.31 16.76
N VAL A 118 -16.97 -4.57 16.58
CA VAL A 118 -16.29 -5.54 15.70
C VAL A 118 -16.38 -5.12 14.23
N LEU A 119 -17.56 -4.73 13.75
CA LEU A 119 -17.76 -4.23 12.37
C LEU A 119 -16.86 -3.04 12.05
N TYR A 120 -16.81 -2.01 12.92
CA TYR A 120 -15.89 -0.88 12.76
C TYR A 120 -14.42 -1.32 12.76
N THR A 121 -14.03 -2.24 13.65
CA THR A 121 -12.63 -2.71 13.76
C THR A 121 -12.21 -3.53 12.53
N ASN A 122 -13.12 -4.32 11.98
CA ASN A 122 -12.87 -5.09 10.77
C ASN A 122 -12.88 -4.20 9.51
N ARG A 123 -13.74 -3.17 9.44
CA ARG A 123 -13.68 -2.16 8.38
C ARG A 123 -12.38 -1.35 8.45
N ALA A 124 -11.95 -0.95 9.65
CA ALA A 124 -10.64 -0.32 9.84
C ALA A 124 -9.47 -1.23 9.40
N ALA A 125 -9.59 -2.55 9.58
CA ALA A 125 -8.62 -3.51 9.05
C ALA A 125 -8.54 -3.44 7.52
N ALA A 126 -9.68 -3.54 6.83
CA ALA A 126 -9.71 -3.48 5.37
C ALA A 126 -9.23 -2.11 4.83
N GLN A 127 -9.64 -1.00 5.47
CA GLN A 127 -9.16 0.34 5.13
C GLN A 127 -7.65 0.49 5.33
N TYR A 128 -7.07 -0.11 6.38
CA TYR A 128 -5.62 -0.10 6.62
C TYR A 128 -4.85 -0.79 5.48
N TYR A 129 -5.30 -1.96 5.00
CA TYR A 129 -4.66 -2.66 3.88
C TYR A 129 -4.90 -1.96 2.52
N LEU A 130 -5.83 -1.02 2.44
CA LEU A 130 -6.00 -0.12 1.29
C LEU A 130 -5.17 1.17 1.38
N GLY A 131 -4.39 1.37 2.45
CA GLY A 131 -3.62 2.62 2.69
C GLY A 131 -4.46 3.79 3.24
N ASN A 132 -5.75 3.59 3.49
CA ASN A 132 -6.69 4.62 3.93
C ASN A 132 -6.61 4.88 5.44
N PHE A 133 -5.42 5.23 5.95
CA PHE A 133 -5.13 5.30 7.39
C PHE A 133 -6.02 6.28 8.16
N ARG A 134 -6.42 7.41 7.56
CA ARG A 134 -7.36 8.38 8.20
C ARG A 134 -8.77 7.80 8.36
N SER A 135 -9.26 7.06 7.36
CA SER A 135 -10.56 6.37 7.43
C SER A 135 -10.53 5.24 8.44
N ALA A 136 -9.44 4.46 8.47
CA ALA A 136 -9.21 3.44 9.48
C ALA A 136 -9.15 4.04 10.90
N LEU A 137 -8.55 5.22 11.08
CA LEU A 137 -8.49 5.95 12.35
C LEU A 137 -9.88 6.35 12.86
N ASN A 138 -10.74 6.85 11.97
CA ASN A 138 -12.12 7.21 12.30
C ASN A 138 -12.91 5.97 12.75
N ASP A 139 -12.74 4.84 12.06
CA ASP A 139 -13.39 3.58 12.38
C ASP A 139 -12.93 3.00 13.73
N VAL A 140 -11.63 2.92 14.02
CA VAL A 140 -11.16 2.47 15.35
C VAL A 140 -11.55 3.43 16.46
N THR A 141 -11.68 4.74 16.18
CA THR A 141 -12.16 5.72 17.14
C THR A 141 -13.65 5.53 17.44
N ALA A 142 -14.46 5.16 16.44
CA ALA A 142 -15.86 4.75 16.65
C ALA A 142 -15.95 3.44 17.45
N ALA A 143 -15.14 2.42 17.10
CA ALA A 143 -15.05 1.17 17.85
C ALA A 143 -14.65 1.39 19.32
N ARG A 144 -13.66 2.25 19.58
CA ARG A 144 -13.19 2.61 20.95
C ARG A 144 -14.28 3.32 21.76
N LYS A 145 -15.13 4.15 21.12
CA LYS A 145 -16.28 4.80 21.80
C LYS A 145 -17.36 3.78 22.21
N LEU A 146 -17.58 2.75 21.40
CA LEU A 146 -18.55 1.68 21.70
C LEU A 146 -18.00 0.70 22.75
N LYS A 147 -16.74 0.29 22.60
CA LYS A 147 -16.06 -0.68 23.46
C LYS A 147 -14.63 -0.21 23.79
N PRO A 148 -14.45 0.58 24.86
CA PRO A 148 -13.14 1.10 25.26
C PRO A 148 -12.08 0.02 25.48
N CYS A 149 -12.47 -1.15 26.01
CA CYS A 149 -11.56 -2.27 26.25
C CYS A 149 -11.25 -3.12 25.00
N HIS A 150 -11.57 -2.67 23.79
CA HIS A 150 -11.39 -3.47 22.58
C HIS A 150 -9.94 -3.42 22.06
N LEU A 151 -9.08 -4.28 22.61
CA LEU A 151 -7.64 -4.34 22.31
C LEU A 151 -7.32 -4.37 20.79
N LYS A 152 -8.11 -5.08 19.97
CA LYS A 152 -7.91 -5.12 18.50
C LYS A 152 -8.09 -3.75 17.83
N ALA A 153 -9.05 -2.94 18.28
CA ALA A 153 -9.20 -1.56 17.80
C ALA A 153 -8.04 -0.69 18.25
N ILE A 154 -7.56 -0.87 19.50
CA ILE A 154 -6.46 -0.09 20.06
C ILE A 154 -5.14 -0.38 19.32
N VAL A 155 -4.79 -1.66 19.14
CA VAL A 155 -3.63 -2.09 18.34
C VAL A 155 -3.69 -1.50 16.92
N ARG A 156 -4.88 -1.47 16.31
CA ARG A 156 -5.06 -0.92 14.96
C ARG A 156 -5.01 0.61 14.93
N GLY A 157 -5.45 1.31 15.98
CA GLY A 157 -5.28 2.75 16.14
C GLY A 157 -3.82 3.16 16.33
N ALA A 158 -3.07 2.43 17.16
CA ALA A 158 -1.62 2.61 17.31
C ALA A 158 -0.88 2.42 15.97
N LEU A 159 -1.22 1.38 15.20
CA LEU A 159 -0.72 1.19 13.83
C LEU A 159 -1.05 2.39 12.92
N CYS A 160 -2.31 2.84 12.88
CA CYS A 160 -2.71 3.98 12.06
C CYS A 160 -1.98 5.27 12.46
N HIS A 161 -1.75 5.52 13.76
CA HIS A 161 -0.97 6.67 14.22
C HIS A 161 0.53 6.57 13.87
N LEU A 162 1.11 5.36 13.85
CA LEU A 162 2.48 5.14 13.37
C LEU A 162 2.63 5.45 11.87
N GLU A 163 1.74 4.92 11.03
CA GLU A 163 1.76 5.18 9.58
C GLU A 163 1.46 6.66 9.26
N LEU A 164 0.56 7.30 10.02
CA LEU A 164 0.31 8.75 9.97
C LEU A 164 1.40 9.59 10.66
N LYS A 165 2.50 8.99 11.13
CA LYS A 165 3.67 9.67 11.72
C LYS A 165 3.37 10.49 12.99
N ASN A 166 2.23 10.22 13.61
CA ASN A 166 1.72 10.86 14.83
C ASN A 166 2.25 10.14 16.08
N TYR A 167 3.58 10.14 16.29
CA TYR A 167 4.23 9.34 17.33
C TYR A 167 3.76 9.64 18.76
N GLY A 168 3.35 10.87 19.05
CA GLY A 168 2.78 11.23 20.35
C GLY A 168 1.51 10.42 20.65
N GLU A 169 0.58 10.41 19.72
CA GLU A 169 -0.66 9.64 19.83
C GLU A 169 -0.40 8.13 19.71
N ALA A 170 0.54 7.69 18.87
CA ALA A 170 0.90 6.27 18.78
C ALA A 170 1.36 5.71 20.15
N VAL A 171 2.14 6.47 20.91
CA VAL A 171 2.53 6.11 22.29
C VAL A 171 1.31 6.10 23.21
N ASN A 172 0.45 7.13 23.18
CA ASN A 172 -0.76 7.19 24.00
C ASN A 172 -1.68 5.96 23.78
N TRP A 173 -1.94 5.59 22.51
CA TRP A 173 -2.73 4.40 22.17
C TRP A 173 -2.03 3.10 22.58
N CYS A 174 -0.70 3.02 22.54
CA CYS A 174 0.01 1.86 23.07
C CYS A 174 -0.10 1.77 24.60
N ASP A 175 0.04 2.90 25.31
CA ASP A 175 -0.10 2.95 26.77
C ASP A 175 -1.53 2.58 27.21
N GLU A 176 -2.57 3.06 26.52
CA GLU A 176 -3.96 2.63 26.73
C GLU A 176 -4.13 1.11 26.55
N GLY A 177 -3.56 0.54 25.48
CA GLY A 177 -3.67 -0.89 25.20
C GLY A 177 -2.88 -1.77 26.19
N LEU A 178 -1.71 -1.30 26.65
CA LEU A 178 -0.88 -2.00 27.65
C LEU A 178 -1.47 -1.95 29.06
N GLN A 179 -2.38 -1.00 29.35
CA GLN A 179 -3.20 -1.03 30.57
C GLN A 179 -4.26 -2.16 30.54
N ILE A 180 -4.67 -2.60 29.34
CA ILE A 180 -5.63 -3.71 29.16
C ILE A 180 -4.89 -5.05 29.09
N ASP A 181 -3.82 -5.14 28.30
CA ASP A 181 -2.93 -6.30 28.21
C ASP A 181 -1.47 -5.86 28.16
N ALA A 182 -0.81 -5.92 29.33
CA ALA A 182 0.60 -5.57 29.47
C ALA A 182 1.57 -6.53 28.75
N THR A 183 1.08 -7.64 28.21
CA THR A 183 1.88 -8.67 27.53
C THR A 183 1.76 -8.68 26.01
N GLU A 184 0.92 -7.81 25.43
CA GLU A 184 0.74 -7.69 23.98
C GLU A 184 2.02 -7.14 23.31
N LYS A 185 2.81 -8.07 22.76
CA LYS A 185 4.10 -7.81 22.11
C LYS A 185 4.02 -6.73 21.04
N LYS A 186 2.94 -6.69 20.24
CA LYS A 186 2.79 -5.70 19.16
C LYS A 186 2.73 -4.28 19.72
N LEU A 187 2.05 -4.07 20.84
CA LEU A 187 2.00 -2.76 21.47
C LEU A 187 3.37 -2.37 22.04
N LEU A 188 4.10 -3.30 22.67
CA LEU A 188 5.46 -3.05 23.16
C LEU A 188 6.43 -2.67 22.02
N GLU A 189 6.41 -3.41 20.92
CA GLU A 189 7.23 -3.14 19.72
C GLU A 189 6.87 -1.79 19.08
N MET A 190 5.58 -1.51 18.89
CA MET A 190 5.10 -0.25 18.33
C MET A 190 5.41 0.95 19.22
N ARG A 191 5.20 0.82 20.53
CA ARG A 191 5.56 1.84 21.53
C ARG A 191 7.04 2.15 21.48
N ALA A 192 7.88 1.12 21.54
CA ALA A 192 9.32 1.27 21.46
C ALA A 192 9.75 1.97 20.16
N LYS A 193 9.15 1.61 19.01
CA LYS A 193 9.39 2.27 17.73
C LYS A 193 8.94 3.74 17.74
N ALA A 194 7.76 4.03 18.27
CA ALA A 194 7.20 5.38 18.36
C ALA A 194 8.04 6.29 19.28
N ASP A 195 8.40 5.83 20.48
CA ASP A 195 9.29 6.52 21.40
C ASP A 195 10.65 6.79 20.76
N LYS A 196 11.21 5.81 20.05
CA LYS A 196 12.51 5.91 19.37
C LYS A 196 12.51 6.95 18.25
N LEU A 197 11.45 7.00 17.44
CA LEU A 197 11.27 8.01 16.39
C LEU A 197 11.03 9.41 16.97
N LYS A 198 10.18 9.50 18.00
CA LYS A 198 9.87 10.74 18.73
C LYS A 198 11.11 11.33 19.42
N ALA A 199 11.89 10.52 20.13
CA ALA A 199 13.09 10.95 20.85
C ALA A 199 14.18 11.46 19.90
N ARG A 200 14.34 10.83 18.72
CA ARG A 200 15.33 11.24 17.71
C ARG A 200 14.93 12.49 16.92
N SER A 201 13.69 12.99 17.08
CA SER A 201 13.19 14.20 16.40
C SER A 201 13.32 14.18 14.87
N ILE A 202 13.28 12.99 14.26
CA ILE A 202 13.48 12.80 12.81
C ILE A 202 12.25 13.33 12.08
N ARG A 203 12.44 14.26 11.13
CA ARG A 203 11.37 14.82 10.31
C ARG A 203 11.00 13.79 9.23
N LEU A 204 9.78 13.26 9.27
CA LEU A 204 9.28 12.29 8.29
C LEU A 204 8.08 12.89 7.54
N VAL A 205 8.16 12.98 6.21
CA VAL A 205 7.10 13.60 5.39
C VAL A 205 6.05 12.55 5.07
N SER A 206 4.80 12.75 5.50
CA SER A 206 3.69 11.99 4.90
C SER A 206 3.42 12.55 3.52
N GLU A 207 3.47 11.72 2.49
CA GLU A 207 2.73 12.00 1.26
C GLU A 207 1.26 12.02 1.65
N ALA A 208 0.73 13.23 1.85
CA ALA A 208 -0.69 13.43 1.69
C ALA A 208 -0.98 13.12 0.22
N ALA A 209 -2.00 12.32 -0.05
CA ALA A 209 -2.52 12.17 -1.40
C ALA A 209 -2.99 13.56 -1.88
N GLY A 210 -2.11 14.24 -2.60
CA GLY A 210 -2.39 15.48 -3.29
C GLY A 210 -3.06 15.11 -4.60
N GLU A 211 -4.37 15.32 -4.66
CA GLU A 211 -5.09 15.45 -5.91
C GLU A 211 -4.66 16.78 -6.56
N ASP A 212 -3.55 16.77 -7.31
CA ASP A 212 -3.12 17.86 -8.19
C ASP A 212 -2.27 17.26 -9.34
N GLU A 213 -2.94 16.85 -10.42
CA GLU A 213 -2.30 16.78 -11.74
C GLU A 213 -2.01 18.21 -12.22
N ASP A 214 -0.92 18.39 -12.99
CA ASP A 214 -0.45 19.62 -13.67
C ASP A 214 0.60 20.51 -12.97
N SER A 215 1.85 20.01 -12.94
CA SER A 215 3.05 20.86 -13.11
C SER A 215 4.25 20.04 -13.60
N ALA A 216 4.41 19.93 -14.92
CA ALA A 216 5.58 19.31 -15.52
C ALA A 216 6.82 20.23 -15.41
N SER A 217 7.74 19.91 -14.49
CA SER A 217 9.11 20.45 -14.47
C SER A 217 10.12 19.37 -14.85
N GLU A 218 10.69 19.45 -16.06
CA GLU A 218 11.65 18.45 -16.55
C GLU A 218 12.92 18.37 -15.67
N GLY A 219 12.92 17.42 -14.73
CA GLY A 219 14.08 17.08 -13.91
C GLY A 219 14.16 15.58 -13.70
N LEU A 220 15.22 14.94 -14.19
CA LEU A 220 15.46 13.48 -14.10
C LEU A 220 15.60 12.92 -12.66
N GLY A 221 15.39 13.73 -11.62
CA GLY A 221 15.27 13.32 -10.22
C GLY A 221 13.83 13.04 -9.75
N GLU A 222 12.79 13.53 -10.44
CA GLU A 222 11.39 13.36 -10.00
C GLU A 222 10.85 11.93 -10.20
N LEU A 223 11.43 11.15 -11.12
CA LEU A 223 10.90 9.87 -11.60
C LEU A 223 10.98 8.68 -10.61
N PHE A 224 11.59 8.85 -9.42
CA PHE A 224 11.81 7.73 -8.48
C PHE A 224 11.23 7.91 -7.07
N LEU A 225 10.80 9.12 -6.67
CA LEU A 225 10.41 9.39 -5.28
C LEU A 225 8.91 9.64 -5.06
N ASN A 226 8.17 10.07 -6.09
CA ASN A 226 6.74 10.44 -5.96
C ASN A 226 5.76 9.27 -6.13
N GLY A 227 6.24 8.02 -6.19
CA GLY A 227 5.43 6.82 -6.44
C GLY A 227 5.53 5.76 -5.34
N LEU A 228 6.05 6.10 -4.15
CA LEU A 228 6.37 5.12 -3.13
C LEU A 228 5.23 4.98 -2.11
N SER A 229 4.52 3.85 -2.18
CA SER A 229 3.54 3.46 -1.15
C SER A 229 4.15 3.47 0.26
N SER A 230 3.32 3.36 1.31
CA SER A 230 3.85 3.24 2.69
C SER A 230 4.74 2.02 2.92
N GLU A 231 4.80 1.10 1.95
CA GLU A 231 5.83 0.07 1.86
C GLU A 231 6.87 0.45 0.79
N ASN A 232 8.13 0.56 1.23
CA ASN A 232 9.32 0.67 0.39
C ASN A 232 9.34 -0.41 -0.72
N PRO A 233 9.67 -0.09 -1.99
CA PRO A 233 9.57 -1.00 -3.13
C PRO A 233 10.31 -2.34 -2.99
N TYR A 234 11.31 -2.43 -2.10
CA TYR A 234 12.06 -3.65 -1.81
C TYR A 234 11.56 -4.44 -0.59
N GLY A 235 10.43 -4.05 0.01
CA GLY A 235 9.80 -4.72 1.16
C GLY A 235 10.56 -4.63 2.49
N ALA A 236 11.79 -4.11 2.50
CA ALA A 236 12.57 -3.89 3.71
C ALA A 236 12.00 -2.72 4.53
N ARG A 237 11.89 -2.92 5.84
CA ARG A 237 11.23 -2.01 6.79
C ARG A 237 12.19 -1.56 7.89
N LEU A 238 11.97 -0.34 8.39
CA LEU A 238 12.62 0.19 9.59
C LEU A 238 12.51 -0.80 10.76
N SER A 239 13.66 -1.28 11.23
CA SER A 239 13.79 -2.25 12.32
C SER A 239 14.52 -1.64 13.52
N VAL A 240 14.46 -2.35 14.65
CA VAL A 240 14.96 -1.93 15.97
C VAL A 240 15.83 -3.08 16.50
N ASP A 241 17.07 -2.81 16.90
CA ASP A 241 17.94 -3.82 17.53
C ASP A 241 17.64 -4.02 19.03
N ASP A 242 18.24 -5.06 19.63
CA ASP A 242 18.07 -5.40 21.06
C ASP A 242 18.51 -4.27 22.02
N GLN A 243 19.39 -3.38 21.55
CA GLN A 243 19.89 -2.21 22.30
C GLN A 243 19.01 -0.98 22.09
N GLY A 244 18.03 -1.06 21.19
CA GLY A 244 17.07 -0.02 20.89
C GLY A 244 17.51 1.02 19.86
N ARG A 245 18.49 0.67 19.03
CA ARG A 245 18.96 1.46 17.89
C ARG A 245 18.18 1.10 16.64
N LEU A 246 18.08 2.04 15.70
CA LEU A 246 17.32 1.88 14.47
C LEU A 246 18.19 1.42 13.31
N SER A 247 17.65 0.54 12.47
CA SER A 247 18.22 0.18 11.17
C SER A 247 17.23 0.51 10.07
N TRP A 248 17.65 1.38 9.15
CA TRP A 248 16.81 1.99 8.12
C TRP A 248 17.02 1.34 6.74
N PRO A 249 15.96 1.16 5.93
CA PRO A 249 16.14 0.95 4.50
C PRO A 249 16.63 2.26 3.87
N VAL A 250 17.78 2.27 3.18
CA VAL A 250 18.40 3.49 2.63
C VAL A 250 18.65 3.34 1.13
N LEU A 251 18.42 4.41 0.37
CA LEU A 251 18.64 4.45 -1.08
C LEU A 251 19.81 5.39 -1.41
N PHE A 252 20.82 4.88 -2.12
CA PHE A 252 21.87 5.71 -2.72
C PHE A 252 21.55 5.89 -4.21
N LEU A 253 21.64 7.13 -4.68
CA LEU A 253 21.28 7.55 -6.04
C LEU A 253 22.53 8.08 -6.75
N TYR A 254 22.81 7.57 -7.95
CA TYR A 254 23.96 7.95 -8.77
C TYR A 254 23.49 8.69 -10.03
N PRO A 255 23.17 9.99 -9.92
CA PRO A 255 22.50 10.75 -11.00
C PRO A 255 23.36 10.90 -12.27
N GLU A 256 24.68 10.67 -12.21
CA GLU A 256 25.56 10.68 -13.38
C GLU A 256 25.24 9.56 -14.38
N TYR A 257 24.76 8.42 -13.89
CA TYR A 257 24.47 7.22 -14.69
C TYR A 257 23.00 6.75 -14.57
N ALA A 258 22.15 7.53 -13.91
CA ALA A 258 20.78 7.17 -13.54
C ALA A 258 20.69 5.78 -12.86
N GLN A 259 21.66 5.47 -12.00
CA GLN A 259 21.71 4.22 -11.24
C GLN A 259 21.33 4.46 -9.77
N SER A 260 21.02 3.38 -9.05
CA SER A 260 20.72 3.44 -7.63
C SER A 260 21.04 2.12 -6.93
N ASP A 261 21.52 2.17 -5.69
CA ASP A 261 21.68 1.02 -4.82
C ASP A 261 20.72 1.08 -3.63
N PHE A 262 20.21 -0.08 -3.23
CA PHE A 262 19.32 -0.21 -2.09
C PHE A 262 19.97 -0.98 -0.92
N ILE A 263 20.12 -0.30 0.21
CA ILE A 263 20.68 -0.84 1.45
C ILE A 263 19.51 -1.23 2.37
N SER A 264 19.30 -2.53 2.57
CA SER A 264 18.13 -3.05 3.31
C SER A 264 18.12 -2.73 4.80
N ALA A 265 19.29 -2.59 5.43
CA ALA A 265 19.44 -2.31 6.85
C ALA A 265 20.71 -1.48 7.13
N PHE A 266 20.61 -0.17 6.97
CA PHE A 266 21.62 0.80 7.37
C PHE A 266 21.42 1.15 8.85
N HIS A 267 22.33 0.69 9.72
CA HIS A 267 22.29 0.98 11.16
C HIS A 267 22.58 2.47 11.43
N GLU A 268 21.81 3.10 12.31
CA GLU A 268 21.84 4.56 12.44
C GLU A 268 23.18 5.14 12.95
N ASP A 269 23.97 4.35 13.69
CA ASP A 269 25.31 4.74 14.14
C ASP A 269 26.42 4.40 13.12
N SER A 270 26.11 3.65 12.05
CA SER A 270 27.05 3.38 10.96
C SER A 270 27.38 4.65 10.19
N ARG A 271 28.61 4.75 9.68
CA ARG A 271 29.06 5.88 8.86
C ARG A 271 28.86 5.60 7.38
N PHE A 272 28.61 6.64 6.58
CA PHE A 272 28.47 6.50 5.13
C PHE A 272 29.70 5.87 4.49
N ILE A 273 30.90 6.25 4.92
CA ILE A 273 32.17 5.73 4.38
C ILE A 273 32.32 4.22 4.58
N ASP A 274 31.80 3.65 5.67
CA ASP A 274 31.89 2.21 5.94
C ASP A 274 31.04 1.41 4.94
N HIS A 275 29.86 1.95 4.57
CA HIS A 275 29.03 1.37 3.51
C HIS A 275 29.62 1.59 2.11
N LEU A 276 30.08 2.81 1.80
CA LEU A 276 30.69 3.13 0.50
C LEU A 276 31.94 2.30 0.22
N MET A 277 32.78 2.03 1.23
CA MET A 277 33.96 1.17 1.09
C MET A 277 33.62 -0.29 0.75
N VAL A 278 32.47 -0.80 1.21
CA VAL A 278 32.01 -2.15 0.87
C VAL A 278 31.36 -2.17 -0.52
N MET A 279 30.51 -1.19 -0.81
CA MET A 279 29.76 -1.11 -2.07
C MET A 279 30.66 -0.87 -3.29
N PHE A 280 31.66 0.00 -3.15
CA PHE A 280 32.64 0.34 -4.19
C PHE A 280 34.00 -0.35 -3.98
N GLY A 281 34.02 -1.46 -3.24
CA GLY A 281 35.21 -2.33 -3.12
C GLY A 281 35.55 -3.06 -4.42
N GLU A 282 34.52 -3.34 -5.24
CA GLU A 282 34.64 -3.74 -6.64
C GLU A 282 34.04 -2.63 -7.52
N THR A 283 34.65 -2.36 -8.67
CA THR A 283 34.14 -1.33 -9.59
C THR A 283 32.83 -1.80 -10.23
N PRO A 284 31.72 -1.04 -10.12
CA PRO A 284 30.45 -1.43 -10.72
C PRO A 284 30.53 -1.36 -12.26
N SER A 285 29.78 -2.22 -12.94
CA SER A 285 29.84 -2.39 -14.40
C SER A 285 29.47 -1.13 -15.21
N TRP A 286 28.78 -0.17 -14.61
CA TRP A 286 28.42 1.11 -15.21
C TRP A 286 29.50 2.20 -15.03
N ASP A 287 30.45 2.04 -14.10
CA ASP A 287 31.56 2.98 -13.91
C ASP A 287 32.73 2.68 -14.86
N LEU A 288 32.48 2.94 -16.15
CA LEU A 288 33.45 2.72 -17.23
C LEU A 288 34.74 3.55 -17.08
N GLU A 289 34.70 4.63 -16.30
CA GLU A 289 35.85 5.52 -16.04
C GLU A 289 36.58 5.16 -14.74
N GLN A 290 36.09 4.18 -13.97
CA GLN A 290 36.63 3.72 -12.68
C GLN A 290 36.83 4.87 -11.67
N LYS A 291 35.92 5.84 -11.67
CA LYS A 291 36.01 7.09 -10.89
C LYS A 291 35.25 7.05 -9.56
N TYR A 292 34.36 6.08 -9.34
CA TYR A 292 33.59 5.93 -8.10
C TYR A 292 34.41 5.28 -6.98
N CYS A 293 35.57 5.86 -6.66
CA CYS A 293 36.43 5.43 -5.56
C CYS A 293 35.97 6.06 -4.22
N PRO A 294 35.82 5.31 -3.11
CA PRO A 294 35.29 5.82 -1.83
C PRO A 294 35.91 7.13 -1.32
N ASP A 295 37.21 7.36 -1.51
CA ASP A 295 37.91 8.58 -1.08
C ASP A 295 37.54 9.85 -1.89
N ASN A 296 36.94 9.69 -3.06
CA ASN A 296 36.54 10.76 -3.99
C ASN A 296 35.01 10.87 -4.15
N LEU A 297 34.25 10.06 -3.41
CA LEU A 297 32.79 10.13 -3.37
C LEU A 297 32.33 11.20 -2.39
N GLU A 298 31.44 12.05 -2.88
CA GLU A 298 30.71 13.04 -2.10
C GLU A 298 29.25 12.60 -1.98
N VAL A 299 28.70 12.74 -0.78
CA VAL A 299 27.32 12.38 -0.46
C VAL A 299 26.53 13.66 -0.23
N TYR A 300 25.30 13.73 -0.74
CA TYR A 300 24.42 14.88 -0.63
C TYR A 300 22.98 14.46 -0.31
N PHE A 301 22.21 15.39 0.24
CA PHE A 301 20.75 15.34 0.20
C PHE A 301 20.16 16.65 -0.29
N GLU A 302 18.89 16.61 -0.72
CA GLU A 302 18.14 17.75 -1.20
C GLU A 302 17.09 18.21 -0.18
N ASP A 303 17.03 19.52 0.01
CA ASP A 303 16.01 20.24 0.77
C ASP A 303 14.99 20.80 -0.21
N GLU A 304 14.00 19.97 -0.58
CA GLU A 304 13.00 20.27 -1.62
C GLU A 304 12.17 21.53 -1.31
N ASP A 305 11.90 21.82 -0.03
CA ASP A 305 11.22 23.05 0.43
C ASP A 305 11.94 24.33 -0.09
N ARG A 306 13.23 24.24 -0.44
CA ARG A 306 14.09 25.38 -0.82
C ARG A 306 14.91 25.19 -2.10
N ALA A 307 14.90 24.00 -2.70
CA ALA A 307 15.83 23.58 -3.75
C ALA A 307 17.32 23.82 -3.37
N GLU A 308 17.67 23.56 -2.11
CA GLU A 308 19.04 23.67 -1.56
C GLU A 308 19.64 22.27 -1.38
N LEU A 309 20.94 22.10 -1.68
CA LEU A 309 21.66 20.84 -1.47
C LEU A 309 22.52 20.91 -0.21
N TYR A 310 22.64 19.79 0.49
CA TYR A 310 23.43 19.66 1.72
C TYR A 310 24.42 18.51 1.57
N GLN A 311 25.71 18.84 1.53
CA GLN A 311 26.83 17.91 1.52
C GLN A 311 26.97 17.23 2.89
N VAL A 312 26.98 15.91 2.87
CA VAL A 312 27.18 15.00 4.01
C VAL A 312 28.64 14.55 4.01
N PRO A 313 29.46 14.90 5.02
CA PRO A 313 30.78 14.32 5.18
C PRO A 313 30.66 12.79 5.30
N PRO A 314 31.37 11.96 4.50
CA PRO A 314 31.22 10.50 4.55
C PRO A 314 31.53 9.86 5.92
N LYS A 315 32.23 10.58 6.81
CA LYS A 315 32.52 10.14 8.18
C LYS A 315 31.35 10.31 9.16
N SER A 316 30.30 11.04 8.77
CA SER A 316 29.08 11.23 9.57
C SER A 316 28.32 9.92 9.72
N THR A 317 27.55 9.77 10.79
CA THR A 317 26.61 8.66 10.95
C THR A 317 25.28 8.98 10.26
N LEU A 318 24.49 7.95 9.94
CA LEU A 318 23.14 8.18 9.40
C LEU A 318 22.28 9.00 10.36
N LEU A 319 22.32 8.71 11.67
CA LEU A 319 21.54 9.42 12.69
C LEU A 319 21.80 10.93 12.69
N GLN A 320 23.06 11.37 12.56
CA GLN A 320 23.42 12.80 12.49
C GLN A 320 22.73 13.50 11.31
N VAL A 321 22.61 12.82 10.16
CA VAL A 321 21.93 13.38 8.98
C VAL A 321 20.41 13.38 9.15
N LEU A 322 19.84 12.28 9.69
CA LEU A 322 18.40 12.19 9.95
C LEU A 322 17.89 13.19 11.01
N GLN A 323 18.78 13.65 11.90
CA GLN A 323 18.52 14.70 12.89
C GLN A 323 18.67 16.12 12.34
N HIS A 324 19.16 16.30 11.10
CA HIS A 324 19.35 17.63 10.53
C HIS A 324 17.99 18.32 10.27
N PRO A 325 17.76 19.58 10.71
CA PRO A 325 16.44 20.22 10.63
C PRO A 325 15.86 20.40 9.22
N ARG A 326 16.71 20.30 8.18
CA ARG A 326 16.34 20.37 6.77
C ARG A 326 16.30 19.00 6.08
N TYR A 327 16.79 17.94 6.73
CA TYR A 327 16.58 16.59 6.20
C TYR A 327 15.13 16.17 6.46
N SER A 328 14.54 15.42 5.53
CA SER A 328 13.21 14.85 5.74
C SER A 328 13.07 13.51 5.03
N VAL A 329 12.58 12.52 5.76
CA VAL A 329 12.47 11.13 5.27
C VAL A 329 11.12 10.92 4.57
N LYS A 330 11.17 10.73 3.25
CA LYS A 330 10.05 10.23 2.42
C LYS A 330 9.89 8.72 2.57
N ALA A 331 8.67 8.20 2.42
CA ALA A 331 8.33 6.76 2.41
C ALA A 331 9.00 5.82 3.45
N LEU A 332 9.49 6.36 4.58
CA LEU A 332 10.36 5.67 5.57
C LEU A 332 11.73 5.21 5.05
N THR A 333 12.14 5.65 3.86
CA THR A 333 13.40 5.31 3.18
C THR A 333 14.24 6.59 2.98
N PRO A 334 15.26 6.85 3.82
CA PRO A 334 16.21 7.94 3.57
C PRO A 334 16.91 7.75 2.22
N ALA A 335 16.92 8.80 1.40
CA ALA A 335 17.61 8.83 0.11
C ALA A 335 18.79 9.81 0.15
N PHE A 336 19.86 9.47 -0.55
CA PHE A 336 21.07 10.29 -0.67
C PHE A 336 21.61 10.24 -2.10
N LEU A 337 22.02 11.40 -2.62
CA LEU A 337 22.71 11.54 -3.89
C LEU A 337 24.20 11.27 -3.65
N VAL A 338 24.82 10.46 -4.49
CA VAL A 338 26.25 10.12 -4.42
C VAL A 338 26.90 10.37 -5.77
N CYS A 339 27.94 11.18 -5.79
CA CYS A 339 28.67 11.55 -7.00
C CYS A 339 30.16 11.74 -6.73
N VAL A 340 30.96 11.73 -7.80
CA VAL A 340 32.41 11.91 -7.72
C VAL A 340 32.74 13.40 -7.68
N GLY A 341 33.28 13.91 -6.57
CA GLY A 341 33.45 15.35 -6.34
C GLY A 341 34.32 16.06 -7.38
N SER A 342 35.35 15.38 -7.88
CA SER A 342 36.24 15.93 -8.93
C SER A 342 35.64 15.90 -10.35
N SER A 343 34.49 15.24 -10.58
CA SER A 343 33.97 15.00 -11.93
C SER A 343 33.37 16.24 -12.58
N ALA A 344 33.33 16.24 -13.91
CA ALA A 344 32.64 17.29 -14.66
C ALA A 344 31.13 17.25 -14.42
N PHE A 345 30.55 16.06 -14.23
CA PHE A 345 29.14 15.90 -13.89
C PHE A 345 28.81 16.56 -12.55
N CYS A 346 29.54 16.26 -11.47
CA CYS A 346 29.26 16.83 -10.14
C CYS A 346 29.26 18.37 -10.20
N ARG A 347 30.31 18.97 -10.78
CA ARG A 347 30.41 20.43 -10.95
C ARG A 347 29.26 21.05 -11.76
N ASN A 348 28.73 20.32 -12.75
CA ASN A 348 27.59 20.78 -13.55
C ASN A 348 26.25 20.57 -12.82
N TYR A 349 26.09 19.47 -12.10
CA TYR A 349 24.87 19.14 -11.34
C TYR A 349 24.65 20.08 -10.16
N LEU A 350 25.73 20.47 -9.47
CA LEU A 350 25.70 21.47 -8.40
C LEU A 350 25.59 22.92 -8.93
N ARG A 351 25.73 23.15 -10.24
CA ARG A 351 25.80 24.50 -10.82
C ARG A 351 24.46 25.22 -10.70
N GLY A 352 24.45 26.36 -10.01
CA GLY A 352 23.25 27.18 -9.81
C GLY A 352 22.39 26.75 -8.60
N ARG A 353 22.70 25.60 -7.98
CA ARG A 353 22.14 25.19 -6.69
C ARG A 353 22.98 25.79 -5.56
N LYS A 354 22.36 26.14 -4.44
CA LYS A 354 23.12 26.45 -3.22
C LYS A 354 23.52 25.15 -2.56
N VAL A 355 24.80 25.02 -2.23
CA VAL A 355 25.34 23.85 -1.54
C VAL A 355 25.81 24.28 -0.16
N HIS A 356 25.27 23.64 0.86
CA HIS A 356 25.66 23.79 2.26
C HIS A 356 26.41 22.54 2.72
N GLN A 357 27.26 22.63 3.74
CA GLN A 357 27.88 21.46 4.35
C GLN A 357 27.28 21.27 5.75
N ILE A 358 26.84 20.05 6.08
CA ILE A 358 26.42 19.76 7.46
C ILE A 358 27.64 19.71 8.39
N LYS A 359 27.41 19.94 9.69
CA LYS A 359 28.45 19.98 10.73
C LYS A 359 28.64 18.64 11.42
#